data_AF-X1F356-F1
#
_entry.id   AF-X1F356-F1
#
_cell.length_a   1.000
_cell.length_b   1.000
_cell.length_c   1.000
_cell.angle_alpha   90.00
_cell.angle_beta   90.00
_cell.angle_gamma   90.00
#
_symmetry.space_group_name_H-M   'P 1'
#
loop_
_entity.id
_entity.type
_entity.pdbx_description
1 polymer ?
#
loop_
_entity_poly.entity_id
_entity_poly.type
_entity_poly.pdbx_seq_one_letter_code
_entity_poly.pdbx_strand_id
1 'polypeptide(L)'
;MTQQELENKHKDVPEIVNSSIEMKEANEPIPIYEGEFELELRDTKIKLTGVILFDWFPSPGVKFSGTVKNSTTDLMKSIQSHGKFDLIIVGLKFGQCLISNTTISQL
;
A
#
# COMPACT_ATOMS: atom_id res chain seq x y z
N MET A 1 10.84 32.45 20.80
CA MET A 1 11.12 31.07 21.21
C MET A 1 12.50 30.73 20.70
N THR A 2 13.45 30.44 21.59
CA THR A 2 14.86 30.20 21.24
C THR A 2 15.11 28.73 20.92
N GLN A 3 16.16 28.40 20.15
CA GLN A 3 16.53 26.99 19.87
C GLN A 3 16.67 26.15 21.16
N GLN A 4 17.15 26.78 22.22
CA GLN A 4 17.37 26.15 23.52
C GLN A 4 16.07 25.78 24.24
N GLU A 5 14.98 26.50 23.98
CA GLU A 5 13.64 26.18 24.51
C GLU A 5 12.99 25.01 23.77
N LEU A 6 13.31 24.84 22.48
CA LEU A 6 12.86 23.70 21.68
C LEU A 6 13.55 22.41 22.12
N GLU A 7 14.88 22.42 22.27
CA GLU A 7 15.65 21.24 22.69
C GLU A 7 15.22 20.70 24.06
N ASN A 8 14.94 21.59 25.03
CA ASN A 8 14.49 21.18 26.35
C ASN A 8 13.09 20.56 26.36
N LYS A 9 12.19 20.92 25.43
CA LYS A 9 10.86 20.30 25.32
C LYS A 9 10.91 18.86 24.81
N HIS A 10 11.95 18.50 24.05
CA HIS A 10 12.06 17.19 23.41
C HIS A 10 12.99 16.23 24.16
N LYS A 11 13.62 16.66 25.27
CA LYS A 11 14.60 15.87 26.03
C LYS A 11 14.02 14.61 26.68
N ASP A 12 12.73 14.64 27.06
CA ASP A 12 12.06 13.55 27.77
C ASP A 12 11.13 12.71 26.85
N VAL A 13 11.13 13.01 25.54
CA VAL A 13 10.40 12.22 24.56
C VAL A 13 11.28 11.02 24.18
N PRO A 14 10.87 9.77 24.46
CA PRO A 14 11.63 8.61 24.00
C PRO A 14 11.77 8.69 22.48
N GLU A 15 12.97 8.44 21.93
CA GLU A 15 13.23 8.49 20.48
C GLU A 15 12.22 7.67 19.66
N ILE A 16 11.60 6.66 20.28
CA ILE A 16 10.58 5.77 19.72
C ILE A 16 9.22 6.46 19.44
N VAL A 17 8.96 7.64 20.02
CA VAL A 17 7.67 8.37 19.91
C VAL A 17 7.71 9.40 18.77
N ASN A 18 8.74 9.38 17.92
CA ASN A 18 8.77 10.17 16.69
C ASN A 18 8.05 9.46 15.54
N SER A 19 6.82 8.96 15.74
CA SER A 19 5.99 8.69 14.57
C SER A 19 5.60 10.04 13.97
N SER A 20 6.31 10.48 12.95
CA SER A 20 6.06 11.73 12.24
C SER A 20 4.78 11.71 11.38
N ILE A 21 3.95 10.68 11.53
CA ILE A 21 2.74 10.49 10.76
C ILE A 21 1.60 11.14 11.54
N GLU A 22 1.37 12.41 11.26
CA GLU A 22 0.18 13.13 11.74
C GLU A 22 -1.06 12.53 11.07
N MET A 23 -1.99 12.06 11.89
CA MET A 23 -3.30 11.58 11.44
C MET A 23 -4.32 12.69 11.70
N LYS A 24 -5.11 13.06 10.69
CA LYS A 24 -6.19 14.06 10.82
C LYS A 24 -7.36 13.50 11.61
N GLU A 25 -7.62 12.21 11.44
CA GLU A 25 -8.71 11.51 12.10
C GLU A 25 -8.23 10.21 12.73
N ALA A 26 -8.95 9.75 13.76
CA ALA A 26 -8.65 8.48 14.39
C ALA A 26 -8.79 7.34 13.37
N ASN A 27 -7.77 6.48 13.29
CA ASN A 27 -7.71 5.34 12.37
C ASN A 27 -7.64 5.69 10.88
N GLU A 28 -7.22 6.92 10.52
CA GLU A 28 -6.87 7.25 9.14
C GLU A 28 -5.85 6.24 8.57
N PRO A 29 -6.08 5.70 7.35
CA PRO A 29 -5.11 4.82 6.72
C PRO A 29 -3.78 5.53 6.48
N ILE A 30 -2.68 4.84 6.79
CA ILE A 30 -1.34 5.40 6.63
C ILE A 30 -0.86 5.10 5.19
N PRO A 31 -0.57 6.11 4.36
CA PRO A 31 -0.06 5.87 3.02
C PRO A 31 1.36 5.30 3.07
N ILE A 32 1.57 4.16 2.40
CA ILE A 32 2.89 3.53 2.23
C ILE A 32 3.50 3.92 0.89
N TYR A 33 2.70 3.86 -0.17
CA TYR A 33 3.16 4.10 -1.54
C TYR A 33 2.00 4.51 -2.44
N GLU A 34 2.26 5.45 -3.35
CA GLU A 34 1.35 5.82 -4.44
C GLU A 34 2.13 5.85 -5.75
N GLY A 35 1.60 5.20 -6.79
CA GLY A 35 2.26 5.13 -8.08
C GLY A 35 1.98 3.84 -8.82
N GLU A 36 2.98 3.40 -9.59
CA GLU A 36 2.90 2.18 -10.39
C GLU A 36 3.49 0.99 -9.66
N PHE A 37 2.79 -0.13 -9.69
CA PHE A 37 3.27 -1.39 -9.17
C PHE A 37 2.83 -2.56 -10.06
N GLU A 38 3.54 -3.68 -9.95
CA GLU A 38 3.29 -4.87 -10.75
C GLU A 38 2.83 -6.02 -9.85
N LEU A 39 1.80 -6.74 -10.29
CA LEU A 39 1.45 -8.04 -9.73
C LEU A 39 1.99 -9.14 -10.64
N GLU A 40 2.78 -10.03 -10.05
CA GLU A 40 3.35 -11.17 -10.75
C GLU A 40 2.73 -12.49 -10.25
N LEU A 41 2.28 -13.32 -11.18
CA LEU A 41 1.84 -14.69 -10.91
C LEU A 41 2.30 -15.59 -12.05
N ARG A 42 3.25 -16.49 -11.76
CA ARG A 42 3.86 -17.39 -12.75
C ARG A 42 4.41 -16.57 -13.94
N ASP A 43 3.84 -16.75 -15.13
CA ASP A 43 4.25 -16.05 -16.36
C ASP A 43 3.43 -14.79 -16.65
N THR A 44 2.52 -14.41 -15.75
CA THR A 44 1.65 -13.23 -15.93
C THR A 44 2.15 -12.06 -15.10
N LYS A 45 2.25 -10.89 -15.74
CA LYS A 45 2.57 -9.61 -15.11
C LYS A 45 1.47 -8.60 -15.37
N ILE A 46 1.00 -7.96 -14.31
CA ILE A 46 -0.11 -7.03 -14.37
C ILE A 46 0.35 -5.68 -13.83
N LYS A 47 0.37 -4.67 -14.69
CA LYS A 47 0.72 -3.30 -14.30
C LYS A 47 -0.51 -2.57 -13.79
N LEU A 48 -0.37 -1.97 -12.61
CA LEU A 48 -1.42 -1.21 -11.94
C LEU A 48 -0.89 0.17 -11.59
N THR A 49 -1.80 1.14 -11.52
CA THR A 49 -1.53 2.43 -10.89
C THR A 49 -2.53 2.63 -9.76
N GLY A 50 -2.03 2.99 -8.58
CA GLY A 50 -2.86 3.20 -7.42
C GLY A 50 -2.07 3.42 -6.14
N VAL A 51 -2.63 2.97 -5.02
CA VAL A 51 -2.14 3.25 -3.67
C VAL A 51 -2.00 1.98 -2.84
N ILE A 52 -1.02 1.99 -1.94
CA ILE A 52 -0.79 1.01 -0.89
C ILE A 52 -0.90 1.74 0.44
N LEU A 53 -1.80 1.25 1.29
CA LEU A 53 -2.15 1.86 2.57
C LEU A 53 -1.98 0.82 3.68
N PHE A 54 -1.64 1.27 4.87
CA PHE A 54 -1.77 0.49 6.09
C PHE A 54 -3.01 0.92 6.85
N ASP A 55 -3.96 0.01 6.99
CA ASP A 55 -5.10 0.21 7.88
C ASP A 55 -4.71 -0.24 9.29
N TRP A 56 -5.01 0.58 10.31
CA TRP A 56 -4.71 0.24 11.71
C TRP A 56 -5.87 -0.49 12.40
N PHE A 57 -7.11 -0.07 12.14
CA PHE A 57 -8.32 -0.56 12.81
C PHE A 57 -9.47 -0.72 11.79
N PRO A 58 -10.38 -1.71 11.94
CA PRO A 58 -10.44 -2.75 12.98
C PRO A 58 -9.51 -3.94 12.73
N SER A 59 -8.89 -4.03 11.56
CA SER A 59 -8.00 -5.13 11.19
C SER A 59 -6.69 -4.55 10.67
N PRO A 60 -5.61 -4.57 11.48
CA PRO A 60 -4.33 -4.03 11.07
C PRO A 60 -3.79 -4.80 9.87
N GLY A 61 -3.36 -4.09 8.83
CA GLY A 61 -2.79 -4.73 7.65
C GLY A 61 -2.58 -3.81 6.46
N VAL A 62 -1.74 -4.28 5.54
CA VAL A 62 -1.48 -3.59 4.27
C VAL A 62 -2.58 -3.93 3.28
N LYS A 63 -3.15 -2.89 2.68
CA LYS A 63 -4.11 -2.97 1.58
C LYS A 63 -3.56 -2.24 0.37
N PHE A 64 -3.94 -2.69 -0.81
CA PHE A 64 -3.61 -2.02 -2.06
C PHE A 64 -4.87 -1.89 -2.90
N SER A 65 -4.95 -0.82 -3.67
CA SER A 65 -6.01 -0.57 -4.63
C SER A 65 -5.42 0.09 -5.86
N GLY A 66 -5.85 -0.29 -7.05
CA GLY A 66 -5.34 0.30 -8.27
C GLY A 66 -6.12 -0.10 -9.51
N THR A 67 -5.91 0.68 -10.56
CA THR A 67 -6.52 0.45 -11.86
C THR A 67 -5.51 -0.25 -12.76
N VAL A 68 -5.95 -1.32 -13.43
CA VAL A 68 -5.12 -2.08 -14.37
C VAL A 68 -4.90 -1.24 -15.62
N LYS A 69 -3.65 -1.05 -16.04
CA LYS A 69 -3.32 -0.31 -17.27
C LYS A 69 -3.34 -1.18 -18.54
N ASN A 70 -3.23 -2.50 -18.39
CA ASN A 70 -3.03 -3.44 -19.49
C ASN A 70 -4.27 -4.34 -19.71
N SER A 71 -4.23 -5.20 -20.73
CA SER A 71 -5.35 -6.06 -21.15
C SER A 71 -6.03 -6.80 -19.97
N THR A 72 -7.35 -6.66 -19.88
CA THR A 72 -8.22 -7.27 -18.86
C THR A 72 -8.26 -8.80 -18.92
N THR A 73 -7.84 -9.40 -20.04
CA THR A 73 -7.92 -10.85 -20.26
C THR A 73 -6.95 -11.63 -19.37
N ASP A 74 -5.73 -11.12 -19.16
CA ASP A 74 -4.70 -11.78 -18.35
C ASP A 74 -5.01 -11.69 -16.87
N LEU A 75 -5.60 -10.56 -16.44
CA LEU A 75 -6.12 -10.36 -15.09
C LEU A 75 -7.26 -11.34 -14.78
N MET A 76 -8.22 -11.51 -15.70
CA MET A 76 -9.36 -12.42 -15.51
C MET A 76 -8.93 -13.87 -15.34
N LYS A 77 -8.00 -14.35 -16.17
CA LYS A 77 -7.46 -15.72 -16.04
C LYS A 77 -6.72 -15.91 -14.72
N SER A 78 -5.96 -14.90 -14.30
CA SER A 78 -5.16 -14.96 -13.07
C SER A 78 -6.03 -14.91 -11.81
N ILE A 79 -7.08 -14.08 -11.78
CA ILE A 79 -8.04 -14.01 -10.66
C ILE A 79 -8.76 -15.35 -10.47
N GLN A 80 -9.21 -15.99 -11.56
CA GLN A 80 -9.91 -17.29 -11.48
C GLN A 80 -9.05 -18.39 -10.82
N SER A 81 -7.73 -18.28 -10.92
CA SER A 81 -6.81 -19.25 -10.32
C SER A 81 -6.65 -19.14 -8.80
N HIS A 82 -7.25 -18.11 -8.15
CA HIS A 82 -7.16 -17.85 -6.70
C HIS A 82 -5.71 -17.84 -6.16
N GLY A 83 -4.74 -17.50 -7.00
CA GLY A 83 -3.32 -17.48 -6.64
C GLY A 83 -2.94 -16.27 -5.78
N LYS A 84 -1.88 -16.44 -4.97
CA LYS A 84 -1.16 -15.32 -4.35
C LYS A 84 -0.27 -14.67 -5.40
N PHE A 85 -0.35 -13.36 -5.53
CA PHE A 85 0.51 -12.58 -6.41
C PHE A 85 1.71 -12.06 -5.63
N ASP A 86 2.86 -11.98 -6.28
CA ASP A 86 3.97 -11.19 -5.77
C ASP A 86 3.73 -9.73 -6.16
N LEU A 87 3.79 -8.83 -5.17
CA LEU A 87 3.67 -7.40 -5.36
C LEU A 87 5.07 -6.80 -5.53
N ILE A 88 5.30 -6.17 -6.69
CA ILE A 88 6.58 -5.58 -7.07
C ILE A 88 6.44 -4.06 -7.15
N ILE A 89 7.31 -3.34 -6.44
CA ILE A 89 7.38 -1.87 -6.44
C ILE A 89 8.80 -1.48 -6.85
N VAL A 90 8.94 -0.72 -7.94
CA VAL A 90 10.26 -0.28 -8.47
C VAL A 90 11.22 -1.47 -8.65
N GLY A 91 10.71 -2.60 -9.16
CA GLY A 91 11.49 -3.82 -9.39
C GLY A 91 11.84 -4.63 -8.13
N LEU A 92 11.42 -4.20 -6.95
CA LEU A 92 11.66 -4.91 -5.69
C LEU A 92 10.38 -5.63 -5.22
N LYS A 93 10.54 -6.89 -4.81
CA LYS A 93 9.44 -7.67 -4.22
C LYS A 93 9.09 -7.12 -2.84
N PHE A 94 7.93 -6.51 -2.73
CA PHE A 94 7.39 -5.99 -1.48
C PHE A 94 6.78 -7.10 -0.62
N GLY A 95 6.07 -8.05 -1.24
CA GLY A 95 5.43 -9.14 -0.52
C GLY A 95 4.48 -9.96 -1.39
N GLN A 96 3.69 -10.81 -0.74
CA GLN A 96 2.63 -11.58 -1.38
C GLN A 96 1.26 -11.00 -1.04
N CYS A 97 0.37 -10.92 -2.03
CA CYS A 97 -0.95 -10.38 -1.88
C CYS A 97 -2.03 -11.22 -2.56
N LEU A 98 -3.27 -10.95 -2.20
CA LEU A 98 -4.46 -11.59 -2.75
C LEU A 98 -5.38 -10.49 -3.28
N ILE A 99 -6.06 -10.76 -4.40
CA ILE A 99 -7.08 -9.87 -4.94
C ILE A 99 -8.39 -10.21 -4.24
N SER A 100 -8.91 -9.28 -3.44
CA SER A 100 -10.16 -9.46 -2.67
C SER A 100 -11.39 -8.85 -3.35
N ASN A 101 -11.20 -7.88 -4.23
CA ASN A 101 -12.27 -7.22 -4.97
C ASN A 101 -11.79 -6.85 -6.37
N THR A 102 -12.67 -6.91 -7.36
CA THR A 102 -12.41 -6.50 -8.74
C THR A 102 -13.68 -5.96 -9.36
N THR A 103 -13.60 -4.76 -9.93
CA THR A 103 -14.70 -4.15 -10.68
C THR A 103 -14.30 -4.03 -12.14
N ILE A 104 -15.15 -4.52 -13.03
CA ILE A 104 -14.94 -4.45 -14.48
C ILE A 104 -16.01 -3.52 -15.03
N SER A 105 -15.59 -2.34 -15.47
CA SER A 105 -16.47 -1.43 -16.20
C SER A 105 -16.48 -1.87 -17.66
N GLN A 106 -17.64 -2.33 -18.15
CA GLN A 106 -17.86 -2.48 -19.59
C GLN A 106 -18.15 -1.08 -20.16
N LEU A 107 -17.33 -0.65 -21.13
CA LEU A 107 -17.62 0.51 -21.98
C LEU A 107 -18.65 0.14 -23.04
#